data_AF-A0A2S3IKE2-F1
#
_entry.id   AF-A0A2S3IKE2-F1
#
_cell.length_a   1.000
_cell.length_b   1.000
_cell.length_c   1.000
_cell.angle_alpha   90.00
_cell.angle_beta   90.00
_cell.angle_gamma   90.00
#
_symmetry.space_group_name_H-M   'P 1'
#
loop_
_entity.id
_entity.type
_entity.pdbx_description
1 polymer ?
#
loop_
_entity_poly.entity_id
_entity_poly.type
_entity_poly.pdbx_seq_one_letter_code
_entity_poly.pdbx_strand_id
1 'polypeptide(L)'
;MMDPDPAPTSPAGGAAAGASPPPSSLIFLGTGCSGALPDARCLIQPSAPPCAVCSTALSLPPDRNPNYRCNTSLLIDYCHGNGTHKYILVDVGKTFREQVLRWFVHHKVPSVDSIILTHEHADAVLGLDDVWVALPCSDQVPIFLTQFTLDSVAARFPNLVKQNLQEGDDFTRPSQLNWMIIEGDVEKPFVASELEFLPLPVMHGEDYVCLGFIFGRKERVAYLSDVSRILPRTEHAISKSGAGQLDLLILETNRLHGAGDARSCHLTLTQVICQDLLIFSENL
;
A
#
# COMPACT_ATOMS: atom_id res chain seq x y z
N MET A 1 -25.38 43.73 -51.55
CA MET A 1 -23.95 43.36 -51.58
C MET A 1 -23.44 43.57 -50.16
N MET A 2 -23.41 42.50 -49.39
CA MET A 2 -22.88 42.44 -48.03
C MET A 2 -21.57 41.67 -48.13
N ASP A 3 -20.48 42.25 -47.65
CA ASP A 3 -19.17 41.61 -47.57
C ASP A 3 -19.22 40.41 -46.61
N PRO A 4 -18.48 39.32 -46.87
CA PRO A 4 -18.42 38.18 -45.97
C PRO A 4 -17.50 38.48 -44.77
N ASP A 5 -17.97 38.10 -43.57
CA ASP A 5 -17.20 38.15 -42.33
C ASP A 5 -15.88 37.36 -42.41
N PRO A 6 -14.79 37.82 -41.77
CA PRO A 6 -13.55 37.08 -41.71
C PRO A 6 -13.65 35.87 -40.78
N ALA A 7 -13.06 34.76 -41.20
CA ALA A 7 -13.00 33.51 -40.45
C ALA A 7 -12.29 33.67 -39.09
N PRO A 8 -12.69 32.91 -38.05
CA PRO A 8 -12.06 32.99 -36.73
C PRO A 8 -10.64 32.42 -36.77
N THR A 9 -9.66 33.24 -36.39
CA THR A 9 -8.28 32.86 -36.16
C THR A 9 -8.17 31.97 -34.92
N SER A 10 -7.66 30.74 -35.10
CA SER A 10 -7.29 29.85 -33.98
C SER A 10 -6.25 30.53 -33.08
N PRO A 11 -6.39 30.48 -31.74
CA PRO A 11 -5.33 30.93 -30.87
C PRO A 11 -4.16 29.95 -30.96
N ALA A 12 -3.02 30.47 -31.38
CA ALA A 12 -1.74 29.80 -31.37
C ALA A 12 -1.40 29.32 -29.95
N GLY A 13 -0.81 28.12 -29.87
CA GLY A 13 -0.41 27.46 -28.64
C GLY A 13 0.42 28.35 -27.73
N GLY A 14 -0.15 28.67 -26.58
CA GLY A 14 0.62 29.05 -25.41
C GLY A 14 1.27 27.78 -24.86
N ALA A 15 2.56 27.59 -25.12
CA ALA A 15 3.37 26.65 -24.38
C ALA A 15 3.30 27.05 -22.90
N ALA A 16 2.59 26.25 -22.10
CA ALA A 16 2.58 26.41 -20.65
C ALA A 16 4.03 26.30 -20.17
N ALA A 17 4.53 27.40 -19.61
CA ALA A 17 5.82 27.45 -18.95
C ALA A 17 5.93 26.28 -17.96
N GLY A 18 7.02 25.53 -18.07
CA GLY A 18 7.23 24.26 -17.39
C GLY A 18 7.03 24.36 -15.88
N ALA A 19 5.91 23.84 -15.41
CA ALA A 19 5.81 23.39 -14.03
C ALA A 19 6.76 22.20 -13.90
N SER A 20 7.65 22.23 -12.90
CA SER A 20 8.38 21.03 -12.52
C SER A 20 7.36 19.91 -12.25
N PRO A 21 7.61 18.68 -12.72
CA PRO A 21 6.74 17.54 -12.43
C PRO A 21 6.52 17.46 -10.91
N PRO A 22 5.29 17.10 -10.46
CA PRO A 22 5.01 17.04 -9.04
C PRO A 22 5.96 16.05 -8.36
N PRO A 23 6.41 16.34 -7.12
CA PRO A 23 7.33 15.45 -6.41
C PRO A 23 6.68 14.10 -6.12
N SER A 24 7.50 13.11 -5.78
CA SER A 24 7.01 11.82 -5.28
C SER A 24 6.08 12.01 -4.09
N SER A 25 5.08 11.15 -3.95
CA SER A 25 4.11 11.22 -2.86
C SER A 25 3.70 9.86 -2.33
N LEU A 26 3.22 9.84 -1.08
CA LEU A 26 2.68 8.67 -0.42
C LEU A 26 1.18 8.87 -0.22
N ILE A 27 0.39 7.94 -0.76
CA ILE A 27 -1.07 7.98 -0.67
C ILE A 27 -1.52 6.76 0.15
N PHE A 28 -2.01 7.03 1.36
CA PHE A 28 -2.58 5.99 2.22
C PHE A 28 -3.95 5.58 1.71
N LEU A 29 -4.02 4.45 1.02
CA LEU A 29 -5.26 3.92 0.47
C LEU A 29 -6.17 3.37 1.58
N GLY A 30 -5.58 2.85 2.65
CA GLY A 30 -6.28 2.49 3.87
C GLY A 30 -5.34 2.45 5.07
N THR A 31 -5.92 2.66 6.24
CA THR A 31 -5.21 2.72 7.53
C THR A 31 -6.02 2.01 8.63
N GLY A 32 -6.87 1.07 8.22
CA GLY A 32 -7.74 0.28 9.09
C GLY A 32 -7.18 -1.12 9.27
N CYS A 33 -7.55 -1.78 10.36
CA CYS A 33 -7.15 -3.15 10.63
C CYS A 33 -7.74 -4.15 9.62
N SER A 34 -7.49 -5.44 9.82
CA SER A 34 -8.06 -6.50 8.96
C SER A 34 -9.58 -6.40 8.81
N GLY A 35 -10.33 -5.98 9.82
CA GLY A 35 -11.78 -5.81 9.72
C GLY A 35 -12.25 -4.62 8.88
N ALA A 36 -11.34 -3.70 8.50
CA ALA A 36 -11.66 -2.33 8.11
C ALA A 36 -12.47 -1.59 9.19
N LEU A 37 -12.71 -0.29 8.98
CA LEU A 37 -13.60 0.50 9.84
C LEU A 37 -14.60 1.29 9.00
N PRO A 38 -15.87 1.37 9.43
CA PRO A 38 -16.40 0.88 10.71
C PRO A 38 -16.49 -0.65 10.83
N ASP A 39 -16.46 -1.15 12.06
CA ASP A 39 -16.70 -2.58 12.33
C ASP A 39 -18.20 -2.86 12.10
N ALA A 40 -18.50 -3.71 11.12
CA ALA A 40 -19.88 -4.03 10.75
C ALA A 40 -20.67 -4.64 11.92
N ARG A 41 -20.04 -5.49 12.75
CA ARG A 41 -20.67 -6.09 13.94
C ARG A 41 -21.01 -5.02 14.96
N CYS A 42 -20.12 -4.05 15.17
CA CYS A 42 -20.34 -2.92 16.07
C CYS A 42 -21.57 -2.09 15.68
N LEU A 43 -21.88 -1.99 14.39
CA LEU A 43 -23.02 -1.23 13.88
C LEU A 43 -24.34 -2.02 13.91
N ILE A 44 -24.32 -3.30 13.54
CA ILE A 44 -25.54 -4.13 13.54
C ILE A 44 -25.93 -4.62 14.94
N GLN A 45 -24.97 -4.65 15.87
CA GLN A 45 -25.17 -4.98 17.29
C GLN A 45 -24.56 -3.87 18.17
N PRO A 46 -25.18 -2.68 18.20
CA PRO A 46 -24.62 -1.54 18.91
C PRO A 46 -24.59 -1.78 20.41
N SER A 47 -23.50 -1.38 21.04
CA SER A 47 -23.39 -1.28 22.50
C SER A 47 -24.28 -0.17 23.07
N ALA A 48 -24.48 -0.16 24.39
CA ALA A 48 -25.13 0.93 25.09
C ALA A 48 -24.14 1.57 26.09
N PRO A 49 -23.58 2.76 25.81
CA PRO A 49 -23.84 3.62 24.64
C PRO A 49 -23.20 3.09 23.33
N PRO A 50 -23.68 3.53 22.14
CA PRO A 50 -23.08 3.14 20.87
C PRO A 50 -21.62 3.60 20.74
N CYS A 51 -20.82 2.84 19.98
CA CYS A 51 -19.42 3.18 19.73
C CYS A 51 -19.31 4.48 18.91
N ALA A 52 -18.79 5.54 19.53
CA ALA A 52 -18.64 6.85 18.89
C ALA A 52 -17.81 6.80 17.59
N VAL A 53 -16.79 5.94 17.52
CA VAL A 53 -15.94 5.80 16.33
C VAL A 53 -16.73 5.22 15.16
N CYS A 54 -17.36 4.05 15.34
CA CYS A 54 -18.11 3.41 14.27
C CYS A 54 -19.36 4.23 13.88
N SER A 55 -20.03 4.85 14.84
CA SER A 55 -21.17 5.74 14.55
C SER A 55 -20.75 6.96 13.73
N THR A 56 -19.61 7.59 14.05
CA THR A 56 -19.09 8.74 13.28
C THR A 56 -18.58 8.32 11.91
N ALA A 57 -18.07 7.10 11.76
CA ALA A 57 -17.62 6.57 10.48
C ALA A 57 -18.75 6.48 9.43
N LEU A 58 -20.03 6.50 9.84
CA LEU A 58 -21.17 6.55 8.92
C LEU A 58 -21.83 7.93 8.79
N SER A 59 -21.46 8.91 9.60
CA SER A 59 -22.11 10.24 9.60
C SER A 59 -21.43 11.26 8.70
N LEU A 60 -20.17 11.03 8.31
CA LEU A 60 -19.40 11.89 7.43
C LEU A 60 -19.09 11.19 6.10
N PRO A 61 -19.01 11.93 4.99
CA PRO A 61 -18.65 11.34 3.70
C PRO A 61 -17.21 10.80 3.76
N PRO A 62 -16.90 9.67 3.07
CA PRO A 62 -15.63 8.97 3.26
C PRO A 62 -14.38 9.82 3.01
N ASP A 63 -14.44 10.79 2.09
CA ASP A 63 -13.34 11.73 1.78
C ASP A 63 -12.99 12.69 2.92
N ARG A 64 -13.91 12.87 3.90
CA ARG A 64 -13.72 13.73 5.07
C ARG A 64 -13.81 12.97 6.38
N ASN A 65 -13.83 11.64 6.31
CA ASN A 65 -14.08 10.78 7.46
C ASN A 65 -12.82 10.00 7.86
N PRO A 66 -12.06 10.47 8.86
CA PRO A 66 -10.86 9.77 9.31
C PRO A 66 -11.19 8.42 9.98
N ASN A 67 -12.44 8.17 10.36
CA ASN A 67 -12.88 6.94 11.01
C ASN A 67 -13.42 5.89 10.02
N TYR A 68 -13.62 6.24 8.74
CA TYR A 68 -13.90 5.27 7.69
C TYR A 68 -12.57 4.85 7.06
N ARG A 69 -12.08 3.66 7.42
CA ARG A 69 -10.74 3.18 7.08
C ARG A 69 -10.79 1.85 6.37
N CYS A 70 -10.41 1.83 5.09
CA CYS A 70 -10.17 0.61 4.32
C CYS A 70 -9.00 -0.20 4.93
N ASN A 71 -8.81 -1.46 4.49
CA ASN A 71 -7.65 -2.25 4.89
C ASN A 71 -6.34 -1.53 4.59
N THR A 72 -5.35 -1.71 5.46
CA THR A 72 -4.02 -1.14 5.32
C THR A 72 -3.45 -1.37 3.92
N SER A 73 -3.09 -0.29 3.24
CA SER A 73 -2.48 -0.31 1.90
C SER A 73 -1.89 1.07 1.58
N LEU A 74 -0.75 1.08 0.88
CA LEU A 74 -0.01 2.27 0.53
C LEU A 74 0.21 2.31 -0.99
N LEU A 75 -0.10 3.45 -1.60
CA LEU A 75 0.33 3.73 -2.97
C LEU A 75 1.48 4.72 -2.93
N ILE A 76 2.60 4.33 -3.53
CA ILE A 76 3.77 5.17 -3.72
C ILE A 76 3.71 5.72 -5.14
N ASP A 77 3.53 7.03 -5.27
CA ASP A 77 3.66 7.76 -6.51
C ASP A 77 5.11 8.26 -6.62
N TYR A 78 5.93 7.57 -7.41
CA TYR A 78 7.35 7.82 -7.51
C TYR A 78 7.68 8.63 -8.77
N CYS A 79 8.09 9.89 -8.59
CA CYS A 79 8.54 10.75 -9.67
C CYS A 79 10.02 10.48 -10.02
N HIS A 80 10.27 10.09 -11.26
CA HIS A 80 11.62 9.94 -11.80
C HIS A 80 12.30 11.27 -12.09
N GLY A 81 13.63 11.23 -12.26
CA GLY A 81 14.43 12.42 -12.62
C GLY A 81 14.07 13.03 -13.98
N ASN A 82 13.41 12.29 -14.86
CA ASN A 82 12.87 12.77 -16.15
C ASN A 82 11.43 13.31 -16.02
N GLY A 83 10.82 13.28 -14.83
CA GLY A 83 9.44 13.72 -14.57
C GLY A 83 8.35 12.68 -14.82
N THR A 84 8.70 11.44 -15.19
CA THR A 84 7.69 10.38 -15.33
C THR A 84 7.33 9.78 -13.97
N HIS A 85 6.05 9.50 -13.76
CA HIS A 85 5.56 8.91 -12.53
C HIS A 85 5.43 7.39 -12.66
N LYS A 86 5.77 6.69 -11.58
CA LYS A 86 5.58 5.24 -11.41
C LYS A 86 4.79 4.97 -10.16
N TYR A 87 3.77 4.14 -10.27
CA TYR A 87 2.83 3.86 -9.19
C TYR A 87 3.07 2.46 -8.63
N ILE A 88 3.51 2.38 -7.37
CA ILE A 88 3.86 1.13 -6.70
C ILE A 88 2.84 0.91 -5.58
N LEU A 89 2.11 -0.20 -5.66
CA LEU A 89 1.06 -0.54 -4.70
C LEU A 89 1.59 -1.53 -3.67
N VAL A 90 1.47 -1.20 -2.39
CA VAL A 90 1.76 -2.11 -1.28
C VAL A 90 0.44 -2.65 -0.74
N ASP A 91 0.28 -3.96 -0.82
CA ASP A 91 -0.90 -4.75 -0.47
C ASP A 91 -2.17 -4.45 -1.29
N VAL A 92 -2.92 -5.52 -1.58
CA VAL A 92 -4.17 -5.51 -2.35
C VAL A 92 -5.25 -6.24 -1.54
N GLY A 93 -5.73 -5.58 -0.49
CA GLY A 93 -6.71 -6.13 0.44
C GLY A 93 -8.15 -6.24 -0.10
N LYS A 94 -9.05 -6.86 0.66
CA LYS A 94 -10.48 -7.01 0.30
C LYS A 94 -11.22 -5.67 0.06
N THR A 95 -10.70 -4.55 0.53
CA THR A 95 -11.25 -3.21 0.26
C THR A 95 -10.69 -2.54 -1.00
N PHE A 96 -9.85 -3.23 -1.78
CA PHE A 96 -9.14 -2.66 -2.93
C PHE A 96 -10.05 -1.92 -3.92
N ARG A 97 -11.18 -2.53 -4.28
CA ARG A 97 -12.14 -1.91 -5.21
C ARG A 97 -12.62 -0.53 -4.71
N GLU A 98 -12.88 -0.39 -3.41
CA GLU A 98 -13.25 0.91 -2.82
C GLU A 98 -12.08 1.89 -2.83
N GLN A 99 -10.87 1.41 -2.53
CA GLN A 99 -9.65 2.22 -2.55
C GLN A 99 -9.37 2.81 -3.94
N VAL A 100 -9.58 2.04 -5.01
CA VAL A 100 -9.49 2.53 -6.38
C VAL A 100 -10.51 3.65 -6.63
N LEU A 101 -11.79 3.38 -6.34
CA LEU A 101 -12.85 4.36 -6.60
C LEU A 101 -12.67 5.67 -5.82
N ARG A 102 -12.13 5.59 -4.60
CA ARG A 102 -11.93 6.77 -3.74
C ARG A 102 -10.65 7.50 -4.08
N TRP A 103 -9.52 6.80 -4.08
CA TRP A 103 -8.22 7.44 -4.05
C TRP A 103 -7.57 7.50 -5.43
N PHE A 104 -7.70 6.47 -6.26
CA PHE A 104 -7.13 6.51 -7.61
C PHE A 104 -7.84 7.56 -8.44
N VAL A 105 -9.17 7.63 -8.34
CA VAL A 105 -9.97 8.66 -9.02
C VAL A 105 -9.62 10.06 -8.49
N HIS A 106 -9.52 10.23 -7.17
CA HIS A 106 -9.21 11.54 -6.56
C HIS A 106 -7.81 12.04 -6.93
N HIS A 107 -6.81 11.17 -6.84
CA HIS A 107 -5.41 11.49 -7.15
C HIS A 107 -5.07 11.33 -8.64
N LYS A 108 -6.04 10.95 -9.48
CA LYS A 108 -5.88 10.74 -10.92
C LYS A 108 -4.77 9.72 -11.26
N VAL A 109 -4.70 8.66 -10.48
CA VAL A 109 -3.76 7.55 -10.69
C VAL A 109 -4.21 6.77 -11.93
N PRO A 110 -3.40 6.70 -12.99
CA PRO A 110 -3.80 6.09 -14.26
C PRO A 110 -3.78 4.55 -14.19
N SER A 111 -2.79 3.99 -13.52
CA SER A 111 -2.55 2.55 -13.40
C SER A 111 -1.48 2.29 -12.34
N VAL A 112 -1.29 1.01 -11.98
CA VAL A 112 -0.22 0.52 -11.11
C VAL A 112 0.87 -0.13 -11.97
N ASP A 113 2.12 0.27 -11.76
CA ASP A 113 3.29 -0.26 -12.46
C ASP A 113 3.90 -1.49 -11.77
N SER A 114 3.77 -1.61 -10.45
CA SER A 114 4.19 -2.80 -9.70
C SER A 114 3.43 -2.93 -8.38
N ILE A 115 3.36 -4.16 -7.88
CA ILE A 115 2.69 -4.50 -6.61
C ILE A 115 3.69 -5.17 -5.68
N ILE A 116 3.64 -4.86 -4.40
CA ILE A 116 4.41 -5.52 -3.35
C ILE A 116 3.41 -6.07 -2.33
N LEU A 117 3.49 -7.36 -2.01
CA LEU A 117 2.68 -7.97 -0.97
C LEU A 117 3.54 -8.19 0.27
N THR A 118 3.12 -7.62 1.40
CA THR A 118 3.81 -7.73 2.69
C THR A 118 3.71 -9.13 3.25
N HIS A 119 2.53 -9.75 3.11
CA HIS A 119 2.19 -11.06 3.63
C HIS A 119 0.89 -11.61 3.02
N GLU A 120 0.50 -12.84 3.36
CA GLU A 120 -0.64 -13.55 2.75
C GLU A 120 -1.96 -13.44 3.52
N HIS A 121 -2.13 -12.58 4.52
CA HIS A 121 -3.44 -12.48 5.16
C HIS A 121 -4.49 -11.83 4.24
N ALA A 122 -5.75 -12.07 4.59
CA ALA A 122 -6.88 -11.75 3.74
C ALA A 122 -7.01 -10.25 3.42
N ASP A 123 -6.68 -9.42 4.39
CA ASP A 123 -6.62 -7.97 4.28
C ASP A 123 -5.43 -7.44 3.48
N ALA A 124 -4.45 -8.27 3.15
CA ALA A 124 -3.34 -7.91 2.27
C ALA A 124 -3.50 -8.45 0.84
N VAL A 125 -4.24 -9.54 0.61
CA VAL A 125 -4.26 -10.21 -0.72
C VAL A 125 -5.63 -10.47 -1.35
N LEU A 126 -6.75 -10.35 -0.63
CA LEU A 126 -8.04 -10.77 -1.21
C LEU A 126 -8.61 -9.82 -2.28
N GLY A 127 -8.02 -8.65 -2.49
CA GLY A 127 -8.36 -7.77 -3.59
C GLY A 127 -7.67 -8.13 -4.91
N LEU A 128 -6.79 -9.14 -4.92
CA LEU A 128 -6.07 -9.56 -6.13
C LEU A 128 -7.00 -10.00 -7.27
N ASP A 129 -8.20 -10.49 -6.97
CA ASP A 129 -9.20 -10.83 -7.99
C ASP A 129 -9.70 -9.60 -8.76
N ASP A 130 -9.75 -8.44 -8.10
CA ASP A 130 -10.16 -7.15 -8.67
C ASP A 130 -8.99 -6.34 -9.25
N VAL A 131 -7.74 -6.80 -9.13
CA VAL A 131 -6.54 -5.99 -9.40
C VAL A 131 -6.48 -5.46 -10.83
N TRP A 132 -7.04 -6.21 -11.78
CA TRP A 132 -7.04 -5.92 -13.22
C TRP A 132 -7.56 -4.53 -13.59
N VAL A 133 -8.48 -3.97 -12.79
CA VAL A 133 -9.06 -2.64 -13.05
C VAL A 133 -8.04 -1.51 -12.92
N ALA A 134 -6.92 -1.76 -12.25
CA ALA A 134 -5.87 -0.79 -12.00
C ALA A 134 -4.56 -1.11 -12.74
N LEU A 135 -4.52 -2.15 -13.57
CA LEU A 135 -3.32 -2.52 -14.33
C LEU A 135 -3.36 -1.95 -15.76
N PRO A 136 -2.20 -1.63 -16.36
CA PRO A 136 -2.14 -1.28 -17.78
C PRO A 136 -2.61 -2.44 -18.67
N CYS A 137 -3.26 -2.12 -19.79
CA CYS A 137 -3.86 -3.12 -20.69
C CYS A 137 -2.85 -4.02 -21.45
N SER A 138 -1.56 -3.67 -21.48
CA SER A 138 -0.59 -4.28 -22.41
C SER A 138 0.73 -4.71 -21.77
N ASP A 139 0.90 -4.53 -20.46
CA ASP A 139 2.17 -4.81 -19.78
C ASP A 139 2.01 -5.92 -18.74
N GLN A 140 3.06 -6.74 -18.58
CA GLN A 140 3.14 -7.63 -17.43
C GLN A 140 3.43 -6.80 -16.18
N VAL A 141 2.57 -6.87 -15.17
CA VAL A 141 2.81 -6.15 -13.91
C VAL A 141 3.54 -7.07 -12.95
N PRO A 142 4.75 -6.70 -12.49
CA PRO A 142 5.48 -7.47 -11.50
C PRO A 142 4.81 -7.36 -10.13
N ILE A 143 4.61 -8.51 -9.49
CA ILE A 143 4.15 -8.63 -8.10
C ILE A 143 5.29 -9.22 -7.29
N PHE A 144 5.81 -8.44 -6.34
CA PHE A 144 6.89 -8.82 -5.45
C PHE A 144 6.33 -9.39 -4.15
N LEU A 145 6.76 -10.59 -3.80
CA LEU A 145 6.29 -11.33 -2.62
C LEU A 145 7.28 -12.42 -2.21
N THR A 146 7.16 -12.91 -0.99
CA THR A 146 7.95 -14.09 -0.57
C THR A 146 7.40 -15.37 -1.21
N GLN A 147 8.22 -16.42 -1.28
CA GLN A 147 7.76 -17.73 -1.76
C GLN A 147 6.58 -18.25 -0.92
N PHE A 148 6.62 -18.06 0.40
CA PHE A 148 5.54 -18.45 1.31
C PHE A 148 4.22 -17.76 0.96
N THR A 149 4.27 -16.45 0.67
CA THR A 149 3.10 -15.68 0.24
C THR A 149 2.59 -16.18 -1.11
N LEU A 150 3.47 -16.47 -2.07
CA LEU A 150 3.09 -17.00 -3.39
C LEU A 150 2.38 -18.34 -3.28
N ASP A 151 2.88 -19.26 -2.46
CA ASP A 151 2.29 -20.60 -2.28
C ASP A 151 0.84 -20.48 -1.75
N SER A 152 0.62 -19.56 -0.81
CA SER A 152 -0.71 -19.26 -0.28
C SER A 152 -1.64 -18.60 -1.30
N VAL A 153 -1.13 -17.63 -2.07
CA VAL A 153 -1.87 -16.99 -3.17
C VAL A 153 -2.25 -18.04 -4.22
N ALA A 154 -1.35 -18.93 -4.60
CA ALA A 154 -1.60 -20.00 -5.56
C ALA A 154 -2.68 -20.99 -5.08
N ALA A 155 -2.77 -21.23 -3.77
CA ALA A 155 -3.80 -22.07 -3.18
C ALA A 155 -5.19 -21.38 -3.19
N ARG A 156 -5.25 -20.07 -2.95
CA ARG A 156 -6.52 -19.31 -2.89
C ARG A 156 -7.02 -18.82 -4.24
N PHE A 157 -6.10 -18.46 -5.13
CA PHE A 157 -6.36 -17.95 -6.46
C PHE A 157 -5.64 -18.76 -7.54
N PRO A 158 -5.96 -20.06 -7.73
CA PRO A 158 -5.28 -20.89 -8.71
C PRO A 158 -5.30 -20.30 -10.11
N ASN A 159 -6.37 -19.60 -10.49
CA ASN A 159 -6.51 -18.99 -11.81
C ASN A 159 -5.57 -17.80 -12.06
N LEU A 160 -5.11 -17.10 -10.99
CA LEU A 160 -4.16 -15.99 -11.11
C LEU A 160 -2.72 -16.48 -11.30
N VAL A 161 -2.41 -17.69 -10.83
CA VAL A 161 -1.05 -18.26 -10.86
C VAL A 161 -0.89 -19.33 -11.94
N LYS A 162 -1.87 -20.23 -12.09
CA LYS A 162 -1.88 -21.30 -13.09
C LYS A 162 -2.53 -20.79 -14.37
N GLN A 163 -1.71 -20.55 -15.39
CA GLN A 163 -2.21 -20.33 -16.74
C GLN A 163 -2.74 -21.67 -17.30
N ASN A 164 -4.02 -21.95 -17.10
CA ASN A 164 -4.70 -22.98 -17.87
C ASN A 164 -4.97 -22.41 -19.27
N LEU A 165 -3.98 -22.54 -20.16
CA LEU A 165 -4.20 -22.37 -21.59
C LEU A 165 -5.11 -23.52 -22.06
N GLN A 166 -6.43 -23.33 -21.98
CA GLN A 166 -7.33 -24.09 -22.84
C GLN A 166 -7.36 -23.37 -24.19
N GLU A 167 -6.87 -24.04 -25.23
CA GLU A 167 -7.01 -23.60 -26.61
C GLU A 167 -8.50 -23.40 -26.93
N GLY A 168 -8.95 -22.14 -27.06
CA GLY A 168 -10.27 -21.84 -27.63
C GLY A 168 -11.06 -20.67 -27.06
N ASP A 169 -10.64 -20.01 -25.97
CA ASP A 169 -11.37 -18.85 -25.44
C ASP A 169 -10.73 -17.52 -25.83
N ASP A 170 -11.09 -17.04 -27.02
CA ASP A 170 -10.63 -15.77 -27.64
C ASP A 170 -11.05 -14.50 -26.85
N PHE A 171 -11.71 -14.63 -25.70
CA PHE A 171 -12.15 -13.52 -24.85
C PHE A 171 -11.30 -13.27 -23.60
N THR A 172 -10.37 -14.16 -23.26
CA THR A 172 -9.50 -13.95 -22.10
C THR A 172 -8.23 -13.26 -22.54
N ARG A 173 -8.14 -11.93 -22.37
CA ARG A 173 -6.83 -11.26 -22.45
C ARG A 173 -5.94 -11.88 -21.38
N PRO A 174 -4.93 -12.69 -21.70
CA PRO A 174 -4.04 -13.24 -20.70
C PRO A 174 -3.02 -12.14 -20.42
N SER A 175 -3.33 -11.23 -19.51
CA SER A 175 -2.31 -10.43 -18.81
C SER A 175 -2.00 -11.20 -17.53
N GLN A 176 -0.90 -11.96 -17.41
CA GLN A 176 0.48 -11.51 -17.25
C GLN A 176 0.78 -10.83 -15.90
N LEU A 177 0.29 -11.39 -14.78
CA LEU A 177 0.94 -11.13 -13.49
C LEU A 177 2.31 -11.82 -13.51
N ASN A 178 3.37 -11.05 -13.29
CA ASN A 178 4.72 -11.57 -13.20
C ASN A 178 5.12 -11.73 -11.73
N TRP A 179 5.09 -12.95 -11.21
CA TRP A 179 5.38 -13.24 -9.81
C TRP A 179 6.89 -13.20 -9.55
N MET A 180 7.34 -12.20 -8.80
CA MET A 180 8.74 -11.94 -8.48
C MET A 180 9.03 -12.32 -7.03
N ILE A 181 9.82 -13.38 -6.83
CA ILE A 181 10.22 -13.80 -5.49
C ILE A 181 11.26 -12.85 -4.92
N ILE A 182 10.98 -12.31 -3.73
CA ILE A 182 11.95 -11.55 -2.94
C ILE A 182 12.43 -12.37 -1.74
N GLU A 183 13.69 -12.18 -1.38
CA GLU A 183 14.23 -12.69 -0.12
C GLU A 183 13.78 -11.75 1.01
N GLY A 184 13.15 -12.28 2.04
CA GLY A 184 12.69 -11.50 3.21
C GLY A 184 13.83 -11.13 4.16
N ASP A 185 14.94 -10.62 3.65
CA ASP A 185 16.16 -10.32 4.40
C ASP A 185 16.62 -8.88 4.16
N VAL A 186 17.11 -8.23 5.22
CA VAL A 186 17.62 -6.85 5.20
C VAL A 186 18.86 -6.67 4.33
N GLU A 187 19.57 -7.74 3.97
CA GLU A 187 20.75 -7.68 3.10
C GLU A 187 20.41 -7.91 1.62
N LYS A 188 19.12 -8.07 1.30
CA LYS A 188 18.64 -8.50 -0.02
C LYS A 188 17.65 -7.50 -0.61
N PRO A 189 18.11 -6.29 -0.98
CA PRO A 189 17.24 -5.31 -1.61
C PRO A 189 16.73 -5.81 -2.96
N PHE A 190 15.57 -5.28 -3.35
CA PHE A 190 14.98 -5.49 -4.67
C PHE A 190 14.53 -4.17 -5.26
N VAL A 191 14.26 -4.15 -6.56
CA VAL A 191 13.85 -2.94 -7.27
C VAL A 191 12.47 -3.15 -7.87
N ALA A 192 11.51 -2.32 -7.46
CA ALA A 192 10.15 -2.28 -8.00
C ALA A 192 9.92 -0.92 -8.66
N SER A 193 9.57 -0.93 -9.96
CA SER A 193 9.43 0.27 -10.77
C SER A 193 10.56 1.29 -10.56
N GLU A 194 11.81 0.81 -10.59
CA GLU A 194 13.06 1.58 -10.44
C GLU A 194 13.30 2.24 -9.07
N LEU A 195 12.41 2.01 -8.10
CA LEU A 195 12.61 2.32 -6.70
C LEU A 195 13.19 1.09 -5.97
N GLU A 196 14.28 1.29 -5.25
CA GLU A 196 14.89 0.24 -4.43
C GLU A 196 14.14 0.13 -3.10
N PHE A 197 13.87 -1.12 -2.70
CA PHE A 197 13.23 -1.50 -1.46
C PHE A 197 14.15 -2.43 -0.67
N LEU A 198 14.30 -2.14 0.61
CA LEU A 198 14.96 -3.01 1.58
C LEU A 198 13.88 -3.76 2.38
N PRO A 199 13.77 -5.09 2.25
CA PRO A 199 12.86 -5.88 3.06
C PRO A 199 13.20 -5.79 4.55
N LEU A 200 12.17 -5.62 5.39
CA LEU A 200 12.28 -5.58 6.84
C LEU A 200 11.45 -6.72 7.45
N PRO A 201 12.04 -7.89 7.76
CA PRO A 201 11.32 -8.97 8.43
C PRO A 201 10.91 -8.55 9.84
N VAL A 202 9.63 -8.67 10.15
CA VAL A 202 9.04 -8.32 11.45
C VAL A 202 8.12 -9.43 11.91
N MET A 203 7.98 -9.59 13.22
CA MET A 203 7.04 -10.57 13.77
C MET A 203 5.63 -10.03 13.65
N HIS A 204 4.71 -10.87 13.22
CA HIS A 204 3.27 -10.62 13.22
C HIS A 204 2.57 -11.81 13.90
N GLY A 205 2.66 -11.81 15.23
CA GLY A 205 2.30 -12.95 16.09
C GLY A 205 3.54 -13.58 16.75
N GLU A 206 3.42 -14.83 17.19
CA GLU A 206 4.48 -15.54 17.92
C GLU A 206 5.53 -16.17 16.98
N ASP A 207 5.08 -16.87 15.93
CA ASP A 207 5.92 -17.67 15.01
C ASP A 207 5.70 -17.32 13.53
N TYR A 208 5.30 -16.08 13.26
CA TYR A 208 4.96 -15.65 11.92
C TYR A 208 5.67 -14.34 11.57
N VAL A 209 6.30 -14.32 10.40
CA VAL A 209 7.06 -13.18 9.88
C VAL A 209 6.35 -12.63 8.67
N CYS A 210 6.10 -11.32 8.67
CA CYS A 210 5.72 -10.55 7.51
C CYS A 210 6.84 -9.55 7.16
N LEU A 211 6.65 -8.82 6.06
CA LEU A 211 7.60 -7.82 5.62
C LEU A 211 7.06 -6.40 5.80
N GLY A 212 7.88 -5.54 6.36
CA GLY A 212 7.84 -4.11 6.04
C GLY A 212 8.96 -3.74 5.09
N PHE A 213 9.12 -2.45 4.80
CA PHE A 213 10.12 -2.00 3.81
C PHE A 213 10.74 -0.65 4.17
N ILE A 214 12.04 -0.49 3.89
CA ILE A 214 12.68 0.82 3.73
C ILE A 214 12.74 1.15 2.25
N PHE A 215 12.40 2.37 1.87
CA PHE A 215 12.57 2.87 0.51
C PHE A 215 12.81 4.40 0.52
N GLY A 216 13.15 4.92 -0.66
CA GLY A 216 13.38 6.35 -0.86
C GLY A 216 14.87 6.72 -0.87
N ARG A 217 15.24 7.56 -1.84
CA ARG A 217 16.64 7.95 -2.09
C ARG A 217 17.04 9.24 -1.39
N LYS A 218 16.13 10.22 -1.35
CA LYS A 218 16.34 11.54 -0.73
C LYS A 218 15.73 11.58 0.66
N GLU A 219 14.44 11.30 0.74
CA GLU A 219 13.74 11.05 2.00
C GLU A 219 13.63 9.53 2.17
N ARG A 220 14.14 9.02 3.29
CA ARG A 220 14.09 7.60 3.61
C ARG A 220 12.88 7.30 4.49
N VAL A 221 12.05 6.40 3.99
CA VAL A 221 10.79 6.00 4.62
C VAL A 221 10.88 4.55 5.05
N ALA A 222 10.46 4.24 6.27
CA ALA A 222 10.20 2.87 6.71
C ALA A 222 8.69 2.67 6.88
N TYR A 223 8.15 1.62 6.28
CA TYR A 223 6.73 1.25 6.33
C TYR A 223 6.57 -0.15 6.93
N LEU A 224 5.92 -0.20 8.10
CA LEU A 224 5.71 -1.40 8.90
C LEU A 224 4.22 -1.53 9.27
N SER A 225 3.45 -2.25 8.44
CA SER A 225 1.98 -2.37 8.60
C SER A 225 1.56 -3.41 9.62
N ASP A 226 2.15 -4.60 9.65
CA ASP A 226 1.65 -5.69 10.51
C ASP A 226 2.74 -6.12 11.47
N VAL A 227 2.81 -5.53 12.67
CA VAL A 227 3.93 -5.78 13.59
C VAL A 227 3.45 -6.05 15.00
N SER A 228 3.85 -7.18 15.58
CA SER A 228 3.78 -7.48 17.02
C SER A 228 5.13 -7.24 17.71
N ARG A 229 6.24 -7.49 17.01
CA ARG A 229 7.61 -7.33 17.53
C ARG A 229 8.60 -7.06 16.41
N ILE A 230 9.44 -6.06 16.60
CA ILE A 230 10.55 -5.74 15.69
C ILE A 230 11.72 -6.68 16.01
N LEU A 231 12.29 -7.30 14.97
CA LEU A 231 13.45 -8.18 15.10
C LEU A 231 14.73 -7.35 15.24
N PRO A 232 15.77 -7.81 15.98
CA PRO A 232 17.01 -7.04 16.17
C PRO A 232 17.70 -6.62 14.86
N ARG A 233 17.62 -7.44 13.80
CA ARG A 233 18.16 -7.07 12.48
C ARG A 233 17.38 -5.93 11.85
N THR A 234 16.05 -5.96 11.95
CA THR A 234 15.18 -4.89 11.45
C THR A 234 15.33 -3.62 12.28
N GLU A 235 15.42 -3.73 13.60
CA GLU A 235 15.70 -2.62 14.51
C GLU A 235 17.04 -1.95 14.15
N HIS A 236 18.08 -2.74 13.89
CA HIS A 236 19.34 -2.22 13.41
C HIS A 236 19.18 -1.53 12.05
N ALA A 237 18.50 -2.15 11.09
CA ALA A 237 18.29 -1.59 9.75
C ALA A 237 17.59 -0.22 9.78
N ILE A 238 16.58 -0.03 10.63
CA ILE A 238 15.85 1.25 10.76
C ILE A 238 16.58 2.29 11.62
N SER A 239 17.69 1.91 12.28
CA SER A 239 18.48 2.81 13.12
C SER A 239 19.46 3.68 12.31
N LYS A 240 19.96 4.76 12.94
CA LYS A 240 21.03 5.61 12.38
C LYS A 240 22.29 4.85 11.98
N SER A 241 22.60 3.74 12.65
CA SER A 241 23.82 2.95 12.40
C SER A 241 23.64 1.82 11.40
N GLY A 242 22.40 1.48 11.03
CA GLY A 242 22.10 0.47 10.01
C GLY A 242 21.99 1.10 8.63
N ALA A 243 20.77 1.21 8.10
CA ALA A 243 20.56 1.83 6.78
C ALA A 243 20.91 3.34 6.81
N GLY A 244 20.82 3.99 7.98
CA GLY A 244 21.03 5.43 8.21
C GLY A 244 19.74 6.11 8.68
N GLN A 245 19.79 7.41 8.95
CA GLN A 245 18.63 8.16 9.48
C GLN A 245 17.39 7.99 8.59
N LEU A 246 16.24 7.73 9.22
CA LEU A 246 14.92 7.77 8.58
C LEU A 246 14.35 9.18 8.66
N ASP A 247 13.67 9.61 7.59
CA ASP A 247 12.89 10.85 7.56
C ASP A 247 11.44 10.60 7.98
N LEU A 248 10.93 9.40 7.72
CA LEU A 248 9.56 9.00 8.08
C LEU A 248 9.50 7.52 8.49
N LEU A 249 8.95 7.27 9.68
CA LEU A 249 8.58 5.93 10.14
C LEU A 249 7.06 5.82 10.21
N ILE A 250 6.50 4.91 9.41
CA ILE A 250 5.08 4.54 9.44
C ILE A 250 4.99 3.19 10.13
N LEU A 251 4.31 3.17 11.27
CA LEU A 251 4.16 1.99 12.11
C LEU A 251 2.71 1.83 12.55
N GLU A 252 2.19 0.61 12.49
CA GLU A 252 0.83 0.32 12.90
C GLU A 252 0.63 0.32 14.43
N THR A 253 -0.57 0.73 14.84
CA THR A 253 -1.07 0.59 16.21
C THR A 253 -2.54 0.16 16.20
N ASN A 254 -2.82 -1.12 16.42
CA ASN A 254 -4.20 -1.64 16.30
C ASN A 254 -5.05 -1.45 17.55
N ARG A 255 -4.45 -1.15 18.70
CA ARG A 255 -5.17 -0.90 19.97
C ARG A 255 -4.51 0.22 20.75
N LEU A 256 -5.32 0.93 21.55
CA LEU A 256 -4.83 2.01 22.40
C LEU A 256 -3.94 1.49 23.55
N HIS A 257 -4.44 0.48 24.27
CA HIS A 257 -3.83 -0.06 25.48
C HIS A 257 -3.91 -1.59 25.53
N GLY A 258 -3.15 -2.17 26.46
CA GLY A 258 -3.06 -3.59 26.75
C GLY A 258 -1.61 -4.05 26.70
N ALA A 259 -1.22 -4.96 27.58
CA ALA A 259 -0.10 -5.83 27.24
C ALA A 259 -0.57 -6.63 26.02
N GLY A 260 0.20 -6.61 24.93
CA GLY A 260 0.06 -7.71 23.98
C GLY A 260 0.23 -8.98 24.81
N ASP A 261 -0.84 -9.75 24.99
CA ASP A 261 -0.67 -11.16 25.32
C ASP A 261 0.33 -11.70 24.29
N ALA A 262 1.15 -12.69 24.64
CA ALA A 262 2.15 -13.27 23.74
C ALA A 262 1.55 -13.71 22.37
N ARG A 263 0.22 -13.82 22.31
CA ARG A 263 -0.62 -14.12 21.15
C ARG A 263 -1.09 -12.92 20.32
N SER A 264 -0.74 -11.68 20.68
CA SER A 264 -1.15 -10.49 19.94
C SER A 264 -0.34 -10.36 18.65
N CYS A 265 -1.01 -10.26 17.51
CA CYS A 265 -0.35 -10.09 16.21
C CYS A 265 0.06 -8.64 15.94
N HIS A 266 -0.32 -7.68 16.81
CA HIS A 266 -0.09 -6.26 16.57
C HIS A 266 0.36 -5.51 17.83
N LEU A 267 1.13 -4.45 17.63
CA LEU A 267 1.54 -3.47 18.63
C LEU A 267 0.35 -2.62 19.08
N THR A 268 0.38 -2.24 20.35
CA THR A 268 -0.50 -1.21 20.91
C THR A 268 0.16 0.17 20.82
N LEU A 269 -0.65 1.23 20.86
CA LEU A 269 -0.14 2.61 20.90
C LEU A 269 0.78 2.83 22.10
N THR A 270 0.42 2.27 23.27
CA THR A 270 1.30 2.32 24.45
C THR A 270 2.64 1.64 24.21
N GLN A 271 2.68 0.49 23.53
CA GLN A 271 3.95 -0.16 23.22
C GLN A 271 4.79 0.70 22.26
N VAL A 272 4.19 1.25 21.20
CA VAL A 272 4.92 2.11 20.25
C VAL A 272 5.47 3.37 20.92
N ILE A 273 4.70 3.99 21.84
CA ILE A 273 5.15 5.20 22.54
C ILE A 273 6.18 4.87 23.64
N CYS A 274 5.97 3.80 24.41
CA CYS A 274 6.80 3.46 25.59
C CYS A 274 8.03 2.60 25.28
N GLN A 275 8.08 1.86 24.16
CA GLN A 275 9.25 1.07 23.79
C GLN A 275 10.43 1.91 23.30
N ASP A 276 10.42 3.23 23.50
CA ASP A 276 11.49 4.08 22.99
C ASP A 276 11.70 3.92 21.47
N LEU A 277 10.68 3.44 20.74
CA LEU A 277 10.60 3.56 19.28
C LEU A 277 10.53 5.03 18.84
N LEU A 278 10.26 5.95 19.78
CA LEU A 278 10.43 7.39 19.61
C LEU A 278 11.86 7.88 19.96
N ILE A 279 12.72 7.07 20.58
CA ILE A 279 14.17 7.34 20.79
C ILE A 279 14.99 7.15 19.51
N PHE A 280 14.38 6.75 18.39
CA PHE A 280 14.97 7.02 17.06
C PHE A 280 15.09 8.54 16.78
N SER A 281 14.47 9.39 17.61
CA SER A 281 14.66 10.84 17.64
C SER A 281 15.57 11.34 18.79
N GLU A 282 15.75 10.63 19.91
CA GLU A 282 16.52 11.22 21.04
C GLU A 282 18.03 11.00 20.97
N ASN A 283 18.51 10.21 20.02
CA ASN A 283 19.90 10.28 19.56
C ASN A 283 20.05 11.19 18.32
N LEU A 284 19.18 12.20 18.13
CA LEU A 284 19.26 13.20 17.04
C LEU A 284 20.57 13.97 17.03
#